data_AF-A0A524JGB9-F1
#
_entry.id   AF-A0A524JGB9-F1
#
_cell.length_a   1.000
_cell.length_b   1.000
_cell.length_c   1.000
_cell.angle_alpha   90.00
_cell.angle_beta   90.00
_cell.angle_gamma   90.00
#
_symmetry.space_group_name_H-M   'P 1'
#
loop_
_entity.id
_entity.type
_entity.pdbx_description
1 polymer ?
#
loop_
_entity_poly.entity_id
_entity_poly.type
_entity_poly.pdbx_seq_one_letter_code
_entity_poly.pdbx_strand_id
1 'polypeptide(L)' 'MASGRKIKTKKKCCESRPRCKRCPASMKRLERNGLAKRTGKRSYVVSLQATKRELKAARRR' A
#
# COMPACT_ATOMS: atom_id res chain seq x y z
N MET A 1 20.01 1.03 -0.86
CA MET A 1 19.19 -0.19 -0.71
C MET A 1 17.87 0.21 -0.08
N ALA A 2 16.77 0.29 -0.84
CA ALA A 2 15.48 0.67 -0.26
C ALA A 2 14.94 -0.50 0.59
N SER A 3 15.35 -0.56 1.86
CA SER A 3 14.76 -1.42 2.86
C SER A 3 13.29 -1.05 2.96
N GLY A 4 12.44 -1.85 2.33
CA GLY A 4 11.01 -1.63 2.23
C GLY A 4 10.27 -2.86 2.71
N ARG A 5 9.10 -2.66 3.32
CA ARG A 5 8.29 -3.76 3.81
C ARG A 5 7.54 -4.41 2.64
N LYS A 6 7.83 -5.68 2.38
CA LYS A 6 7.10 -6.49 1.38
C LYS A 6 5.69 -6.80 1.89
N ILE A 7 4.69 -6.40 1.13
CA ILE A 7 3.27 -6.61 1.43
C ILE A 7 2.60 -7.29 0.24
N LYS A 8 1.90 -8.39 0.51
CA LYS A 8 1.04 -9.06 -0.46
C LYS A 8 -0.37 -8.49 -0.35
N THR A 9 -0.91 -7.97 -1.46
CA THR A 9 -2.27 -7.45 -1.52
C THR A 9 -3.31 -8.56 -1.55
N LYS A 10 -4.50 -8.25 -1.05
CA LYS A 10 -5.70 -9.09 -1.22
C LYS A 10 -6.06 -9.18 -2.71
N LYS A 11 -6.77 -10.25 -3.08
CA LYS A 11 -7.33 -10.39 -4.45
C LYS A 11 -8.40 -9.33 -4.75
N LYS A 12 -9.23 -8.99 -3.75
CA LYS A 12 -10.35 -8.05 -3.88
C LYS A 12 -10.23 -6.90 -2.85
N CYS A 13 -10.84 -5.76 -3.15
CA CYS A 13 -10.99 -4.66 -2.18
C CYS A 13 -11.85 -5.15 -1.01
N CYS A 14 -11.50 -4.78 0.23
CA CYS A 14 -12.27 -5.20 1.41
C CYS A 14 -13.48 -4.31 1.71
N GLU A 15 -13.64 -3.21 0.99
CA GLU A 15 -14.73 -2.21 1.12
C GLU A 15 -14.92 -1.57 2.49
N SER A 16 -14.16 -2.01 3.50
CA SER A 16 -14.13 -1.47 4.85
C SER A 16 -13.80 0.02 4.87
N ARG A 17 -14.37 0.73 5.85
CA ARG A 17 -14.10 2.13 6.15
C ARG A 17 -13.40 2.22 7.50
N PRO A 18 -12.08 2.48 7.57
CA PRO A 18 -11.11 2.71 6.47
C PRO A 18 -10.64 1.42 5.78
N ARG A 19 -10.08 1.55 4.56
CA ARG A 19 -9.56 0.39 3.80
C ARG A 19 -8.45 -0.31 4.58
N CYS A 20 -8.37 -1.64 4.49
CA CYS A 20 -7.34 -2.40 5.20
C CYS A 20 -5.91 -2.16 4.66
N LYS A 21 -4.90 -2.46 5.48
CA LYS A 21 -3.47 -2.30 5.14
C LYS A 21 -3.01 -3.12 3.92
N ARG A 22 -3.77 -4.17 3.53
CA ARG A 22 -3.46 -5.05 2.37
C ARG A 22 -4.39 -4.80 1.18
N CYS A 23 -5.16 -3.71 1.19
CA CYS A 23 -6.12 -3.42 0.14
C CYS A 23 -5.39 -3.07 -1.17
N PRO A 24 -5.78 -3.66 -2.31
CA PRO A 24 -5.17 -3.36 -3.60
C PRO A 24 -5.31 -1.87 -3.97
N ALA A 25 -6.43 -1.23 -3.64
CA ALA A 25 -6.63 0.19 -3.93
C ALA A 25 -5.72 1.10 -3.07
N SER A 26 -5.51 0.77 -1.79
CA SER A 26 -4.60 1.52 -0.93
C SER A 26 -3.15 1.38 -1.40
N MET A 27 -2.73 0.17 -1.81
CA MET A 27 -1.39 -0.06 -2.34
C MET A 27 -1.17 0.64 -3.68
N LYS A 28 -2.16 0.63 -4.58
CA LYS A 28 -2.11 1.39 -5.84
C LYS A 28 -2.00 2.90 -5.60
N ARG A 29 -2.63 3.42 -4.53
CA ARG A 29 -2.49 4.84 -4.14
C ARG A 29 -1.10 5.15 -3.57
N LEU A 30 -0.53 4.26 -2.74
CA LEU A 30 0.85 4.40 -2.26
C LEU A 30 1.87 4.33 -3.40
N GLU A 31 1.63 3.46 -4.39
CA GLU A 31 2.46 3.34 -5.60
C GLU A 31 2.42 4.63 -6.42
N ARG A 32 1.24 5.20 -6.66
CA ARG A 32 1.09 6.50 -7.35
C ARG A 32 1.82 7.64 -6.64
N ASN A 33 1.89 7.59 -5.32
CA ASN A 33 2.60 8.59 -4.51
C ASN A 33 4.11 8.32 -4.43
N GLY A 34 4.64 7.31 -5.12
CA GLY A 34 6.07 6.95 -5.07
C GLY A 34 6.51 6.25 -3.77
N LEU A 35 5.58 5.96 -2.85
CA LEU A 35 5.84 5.37 -1.53
C LEU A 35 5.85 3.83 -1.55
N ALA A 36 5.41 3.22 -2.64
CA ALA A 36 5.45 1.78 -2.83
C ALA A 36 5.90 1.42 -4.24
N LYS A 37 6.66 0.32 -4.38
CA LYS A 37 7.02 -0.26 -5.66
C LYS A 37 6.37 -1.62 -5.83
N ARG A 38 5.70 -1.85 -6.96
CA ARG A 38 5.15 -3.15 -7.29
C ARG A 38 6.26 -4.09 -7.74
N THR A 39 6.39 -5.22 -7.06
CA THR A 39 7.40 -6.26 -7.35
C THR A 39 6.78 -7.52 -7.95
N GLY A 40 5.46 -7.59 -8.08
CA GLY A 40 4.76 -8.69 -8.73
C GLY A 40 3.26 -8.46 -8.83
N LYS A 41 2.53 -9.47 -9.35
CA LYS A 41 1.08 -9.35 -9.63
C LYS A 41 0.26 -8.84 -8.44
N ARG A 42 0.62 -9.22 -7.22
CA ARG A 42 0.00 -8.77 -5.95
C ARG A 42 1.03 -8.44 -4.86
N SER A 43 2.27 -8.17 -5.25
CA SER A 43 3.37 -7.95 -4.32
C SER A 43 3.84 -6.51 -4.44
N TYR A 44 3.87 -5.81 -3.32
CA TYR A 44 4.34 -4.44 -3.20
C TYR A 44 5.46 -4.38 -2.17
N VAL A 45 6.41 -3.49 -2.38
CA VAL A 45 7.44 -3.12 -1.40
C VAL A 45 7.15 -1.68 -1.03
N VAL A 46 6.68 -1.46 0.20
CA VAL A 46 6.40 -0.13 0.73
C VAL A 46 7.68 0.44 1.33
N SER A 47 8.04 1.67 0.98
CA SER A 47 9.20 2.37 1.53
C SER A 47 9.06 2.53 3.04
N LEU A 48 10.14 2.29 3.80
CA LEU A 48 10.16 2.57 5.25
C LEU A 48 10.09 4.06 5.58
N GLN A 49 10.34 4.93 4.59
CA GLN A 49 10.17 6.38 4.72
C GLN A 49 8.69 6.81 4.69
N ALA A 50 7.77 5.90 4.35
CA ALA A 50 6.35 6.21 4.34
C ALA A 50 5.85 6.55 5.75
N THR A 51 5.43 7.79 5.93
CA THR A 51 4.95 8.28 7.22
C THR A 51 3.60 7.69 7.58
N LYS A 52 3.29 7.68 8.89
CA LYS A 52 2.00 7.21 9.41
C LYS A 52 0.81 7.98 8.79
N ARG A 53 1.01 9.25 8.42
CA ARG A 53 0.03 10.13 7.77
C ARG A 53 -0.28 9.65 6.36
N GLU A 54 0.75 9.40 5.54
CA GLU A 54 0.58 8.91 4.17
C GLU A 54 -0.05 7.52 4.12
N LEU A 55 0.37 6.63 5.02
CA LEU A 55 -0.24 5.30 5.14
C LEU A 55 -1.72 5.38 5.54
N LYS A 56 -2.13 6.36 6.34
CA LYS A 56 -3.54 6.60 6.69
C LYS A 56 -4.30 7.22 5.51
N ALA A 57 -3.72 8.21 4.83
CA ALA A 57 -4.30 8.85 3.65
C ALA A 57 -4.58 7.84 2.52
N ALA A 58 -3.66 6.90 2.30
CA ALA A 58 -3.85 5.82 1.34
C ALA A 58 -5.05 4.90 1.66
N ARG A 59 -5.42 4.79 2.94
CA ARG A 59 -6.52 3.96 3.43
C ARG A 59 -7.86 4.69 3.51
N ARG A 60 -7.86 6.02 3.43
CA ARG A 60 -9.10 6.82 3.40
C ARG A 60 -9.87 6.49 2.11
N ARG A 61 -11.19 6.31 2.21
CA ARG A 61 -12.03 6.20 1.00
C ARG A 61 -12.16 7.61 0.43
#